data_AF-A0A962M6F0-F1
#
_entry.id   AF-A0A962M6F0-F1
#
_cell.length_a   1.000
_cell.length_b   1.000
_cell.length_c   1.000
_cell.angle_alpha   90.00
_cell.angle_beta   90.00
_cell.angle_gamma   90.00
#
_symmetry.space_group_name_H-M   'P 1'
#
loop_
_entity.id
_entity.type
_entity.pdbx_description
1 polymer ?
#
loop_
_entity_poly.entity_id
_entity_poly.type
_entity_poly.pdbx_seq_one_letter_code
_entity_poly.pdbx_strand_id
1 'polypeptide(L)' 'PASVAPFILRGVSLLGIDSVMAPRPPRLAAWNRLAKDLDPALLEVIATDIGLADALGVAADLLAGKVRGRVVVDVNG' A
#
# COMPACT_ATOMS: atom_id res chain seq x y z
N PRO A 1 -11.08 -26.10 8.15
CA PRO A 1 -10.55 -26.45 6.80
C PRO A 1 -11.08 -25.47 5.75
N ALA A 2 -10.20 -24.89 4.93
CA ALA A 2 -10.61 -24.11 3.76
C ALA A 2 -11.05 -25.05 2.62
N SER A 3 -12.14 -24.71 1.92
CA SER A 3 -12.71 -25.50 0.82
C SER A 3 -12.57 -24.75 -0.51
N VAL A 4 -12.44 -25.47 -1.62
CA VAL A 4 -12.41 -24.91 -2.99
C VAL A 4 -13.80 -24.50 -3.51
N ALA A 5 -14.87 -24.78 -2.76
CA ALA A 5 -16.25 -24.51 -3.15
C ALA A 5 -16.56 -23.06 -3.59
N PRO A 6 -15.96 -21.98 -3.02
CA PRO A 6 -16.21 -20.62 -3.51
C PRO A 6 -15.79 -20.41 -4.97
N PHE A 7 -14.71 -21.05 -5.40
CA PHE A 7 -14.20 -20.95 -6.77
C PHE A 7 -15.08 -21.74 -7.74
N ILE A 8 -15.48 -22.97 -7.35
CA ILE A 8 -16.24 -23.89 -8.21
C ILE A 8 -17.72 -23.47 -8.31
N LEU A 9 -18.37 -23.19 -7.17
CA LEU A 9 -19.82 -23.00 -7.12
C LEU A 9 -20.25 -21.56 -7.32
N ARG A 10 -19.35 -20.61 -7.07
CA ARG A 10 -19.65 -19.16 -7.15
C ARG A 10 -18.72 -18.40 -8.09
N GLY A 11 -17.78 -19.08 -8.76
CA GLY A 11 -16.87 -18.44 -9.72
C GLY A 11 -16.00 -17.35 -9.09
N VAL A 12 -15.77 -17.38 -7.77
CA VAL A 12 -14.88 -16.42 -7.12
C VAL A 12 -13.47 -16.59 -7.67
N SER A 13 -12.75 -15.49 -7.89
CA SER A 13 -11.37 -15.50 -8.39
C SER A 13 -10.40 -15.03 -7.31
N LEU A 14 -9.24 -15.68 -7.22
CA LEU A 14 -8.10 -15.22 -6.43
C LEU A 14 -7.07 -14.62 -7.38
N LEU A 15 -6.89 -13.29 -7.30
CA LEU A 15 -5.98 -12.56 -8.17
C LEU A 15 -4.67 -12.27 -7.45
N GLY A 16 -3.56 -12.77 -7.99
CA GLY A 16 -2.22 -12.42 -7.50
C GLY A 16 -1.83 -11.02 -7.97
N ILE A 17 -1.45 -10.14 -7.03
CA ILE A 17 -0.99 -8.78 -7.32
C ILE A 17 0.49 -8.69 -7.00
N ASP A 18 1.32 -8.45 -8.01
CA ASP A 18 2.74 -8.12 -7.86
C ASP A 18 2.99 -6.70 -8.35
N SER A 19 3.53 -5.84 -7.47
CA SER A 19 3.89 -4.47 -7.81
C SER A 19 5.30 -4.34 -8.39
N VAL A 20 6.19 -5.30 -8.15
CA VAL A 20 7.62 -5.17 -8.47
C VAL A 20 7.83 -5.24 -9.99
N MET A 21 7.36 -6.32 -10.61
CA MET A 21 7.59 -6.59 -12.04
C MET A 21 6.45 -6.09 -12.93
N ALA A 22 5.53 -5.28 -12.40
CA ALA A 22 4.43 -4.70 -13.16
C ALA A 22 4.97 -3.89 -14.37
N PRO A 23 4.58 -4.22 -15.62
CA PRO A 23 5.03 -3.52 -16.82
C PRO A 23 4.71 -2.02 -16.78
N ARG A 24 5.46 -1.22 -17.55
CA ARG A 24 5.29 0.24 -17.54
C ARG A 24 3.87 0.72 -17.91
N PRO A 25 3.18 0.18 -18.93
CA PRO A 25 1.84 0.65 -19.27
C PRO A 25 0.80 0.53 -18.13
N PRO A 26 0.59 -0.65 -17.49
CA PRO A 26 -0.34 -0.75 -16.36
C PRO A 26 0.13 0.06 -15.13
N ARG A 27 1.45 0.21 -14.93
CA ARG A 27 1.98 1.08 -13.86
C ARG A 27 1.56 2.54 -14.05
N LEU A 28 1.67 3.08 -15.27
CA LEU A 28 1.23 4.44 -15.58
C LEU A 28 -0.29 4.59 -15.43
N ALA A 29 -1.06 3.61 -15.89
CA ALA A 29 -2.50 3.61 -15.73
C ALA A 29 -2.90 3.62 -14.24
N ALA A 30 -2.22 2.84 -13.40
CA ALA A 30 -2.45 2.82 -11.95
C ALA A 30 -2.14 4.19 -11.30
N TRP A 31 -1.00 4.81 -11.63
CA TRP A 31 -0.66 6.15 -11.12
C TRP A 31 -1.65 7.22 -11.55
N ASN A 32 -2.09 7.21 -12.81
CA ASN A 32 -3.11 8.14 -13.29
C ASN A 32 -4.44 7.97 -12.55
N ARG A 33 -4.81 6.72 -12.23
CA ARG A 33 -5.99 6.43 -11.42
C ARG A 33 -5.82 6.90 -9.99
N LEU A 34 -4.67 6.70 -9.36
CA LEU A 34 -4.41 7.23 -8.02
C LEU A 34 -4.58 8.76 -7.99
N ALA A 35 -4.01 9.48 -8.96
CA ALA A 35 -4.14 10.94 -9.02
C ALA A 35 -5.57 11.43 -9.27
N LYS A 36 -6.41 10.62 -9.94
CA LYS A 36 -7.79 10.99 -10.29
C LYS A 36 -8.80 10.56 -9.22
N ASP A 37 -8.65 9.34 -8.70
CA ASP A 37 -9.66 8.64 -7.92
C ASP A 37 -9.41 8.76 -6.40
N LEU A 38 -8.17 9.03 -5.97
CA LEU A 38 -7.82 9.15 -4.55
C LEU A 38 -7.91 10.61 -4.09
N ASP A 39 -8.71 10.85 -3.05
CA ASP A 39 -8.79 12.16 -2.40
C ASP A 39 -7.51 12.45 -1.59
N PRO A 40 -6.74 13.50 -1.93
CA PRO A 40 -5.54 13.88 -1.18
C PRO A 40 -5.81 14.19 0.29
N ALA A 41 -7.00 14.68 0.65
CA ALA A 41 -7.34 14.97 2.04
C ALA A 41 -7.35 13.68 2.90
N LEU A 42 -7.67 12.52 2.31
CA LEU A 42 -7.58 11.24 3.02
C LEU A 42 -6.14 10.79 3.23
N LEU A 43 -5.21 11.21 2.37
CA LEU A 43 -3.79 10.94 2.55
C LEU A 43 -3.25 11.69 3.76
N GLU A 44 -3.63 12.97 3.94
CA GLU A 44 -3.25 13.77 5.11
C GLU A 44 -3.73 13.14 6.42
N VAL A 45 -4.90 12.51 6.42
CA VAL A 45 -5.46 11.84 7.61
C VAL A 45 -4.69 10.57 8.00
N ILE A 46 -4.08 9.87 7.04
CA ILE A 46 -3.38 8.60 7.28
C ILE A 46 -1.86 8.73 7.29
N ALA A 47 -1.32 9.85 6.83
CA ALA A 47 0.11 10.08 6.74
C ALA A 47 0.67 10.57 8.09
N THR A 48 1.89 10.16 8.39
CA THR A 48 2.69 10.69 9.50
C THR A 48 4.07 11.00 8.95
N ASP A 49 4.45 12.28 9.03
CA ASP A 49 5.76 12.74 8.61
C ASP A 49 6.79 12.48 9.70
N ILE A 50 7.96 11.95 9.32
CA ILE A 50 9.10 11.75 10.20
C ILE A 50 10.38 12.25 9.55
N GLY A 51 11.38 12.59 10.36
CA GLY A 51 12.73 12.83 9.86
C GLY A 51 13.46 11.53 9.53
N LEU A 52 14.48 11.61 8.67
CA LEU A 52 15.31 10.45 8.32
C LEU A 52 15.93 9.75 9.54
N ALA A 53 16.28 10.49 10.59
CA ALA A 53 16.85 9.94 11.82
C ALA A 53 15.91 8.97 12.56
N ASP A 54 14.59 9.16 12.43
CA ASP A 54 13.58 8.34 13.11
C ASP A 54 13.24 7.06 12.34
N ALA A 55 13.67 6.95 11.08
CA ALA A 55 13.25 5.88 10.17
C ALA A 55 13.55 4.47 10.71
N LEU A 56 14.69 4.28 11.37
CA LEU A 56 15.06 2.98 11.93
C LEU A 56 14.15 2.56 13.09
N GLY A 57 13.79 3.50 13.98
CA GLY A 57 12.88 3.23 15.09
C GLY A 57 11.48 2.90 14.58
N VAL A 58 10.97 3.71 13.64
CA VAL A 58 9.65 3.50 13.04
C VAL A 58 9.58 2.21 12.23
N ALA A 59 10.66 1.81 11.55
CA ALA A 59 10.72 0.53 10.84
C ALA A 59 10.56 -0.67 11.79
N ALA A 60 11.17 -0.62 12.99
CA ALA A 60 11.00 -1.66 13.99
C ALA A 60 9.54 -1.76 14.48
N ASP A 61 8.90 -0.61 14.72
CA ASP A 61 7.49 -0.57 15.11
C ASP A 61 6.55 -0.99 13.97
N LEU A 62 6.88 -0.71 12.71
CA LEU A 62 6.15 -1.17 11.53
C LEU A 62 6.16 -2.70 11.45
N LEU A 63 7.32 -3.33 11.59
CA LEU A 63 7.46 -4.79 11.61
C LEU A 63 6.74 -5.42 12.81
N ALA A 64 6.68 -4.71 13.94
CA ALA A 64 5.91 -5.13 15.12
C ALA A 64 4.39 -4.88 14.99
N GLY A 65 3.90 -4.33 13.86
CA GLY A 65 2.49 -4.08 13.61
C GLY A 65 1.90 -2.91 14.42
N LYS A 66 2.74 -2.01 14.95
CA LYS A 66 2.31 -0.85 15.76
C LYS A 66 2.02 0.40 14.94
N VAL A 67 2.44 0.42 13.68
CA VAL A 67 2.21 1.54 12.76
C VAL A 67 0.87 1.37 12.06
N ARG A 68 0.04 2.41 12.09
CA ARG A 68 -1.21 2.52 11.32
C ARG A 68 -1.05 3.61 10.28
N GLY A 69 -1.60 3.40 9.08
CA GLY A 69 -1.58 4.40 8.01
C GLY A 69 -0.33 4.33 7.14
N ARG A 70 0.25 5.49 6.84
CA ARG A 70 1.43 5.66 5.98
C ARG A 70 2.44 6.56 6.67
N VAL A 71 3.71 6.23 6.51
CA VAL A 71 4.83 7.05 7.00
C VAL A 71 5.47 7.71 5.79
N VAL A 72 5.68 9.02 5.87
CA VAL A 72 6.42 9.80 4.87
C VAL A 72 7.70 10.25 5.55
N VAL A 73 8.84 9.98 4.91
CA VAL A 73 10.15 10.31 5.46
C VAL A 73 10.68 11.53 4.73
N ASP A 74 10.88 12.63 5.45
CA ASP A 74 11.62 13.76 4.91
C ASP A 74 13.13 13.47 4.96
N VAL A 75 13.74 13.54 3.78
CA VAL A 75 15.17 13.25 3.56
C VAL A 75 16.00 14.53 3.40
N ASN A 76 15.38 15.70 3.49
CA ASN A 76 16.04 17.00 3.30
C ASN A 76 16.24 17.80 4.61
N GLY A 77 15.73 17.27 5.73
CA GLY A 77 15.90 17.85 7.07
C GLY A 77 17.31 17.74 7.62
#